data_AF-A0A0F9AWP4-F1
#
_entry.id   AF-A0A0F9AWP4-F1
#
_cell.length_a   1.000
_cell.length_b   1.000
_cell.length_c   1.000
_cell.angle_alpha   90.00
_cell.angle_beta   90.00
_cell.angle_gamma   90.00
#
_symmetry.space_group_name_H-M   'P 1'
#
loop_
_entity.id
_entity.type
_entity.pdbx_description
1 polymer ?
#
loop_
_entity_poly.entity_id
_entity_poly.type
_entity_poly.pdbx_seq_one_letter_code
_entity_poly.pdbx_strand_id
1 'polypeptide(L)' 'VESRARKAGAAILQPTADKSHGWREVMVQDPDGYVWALGVTIGG' A
#
# COMPACT_ATOMS: atom_id res chain seq x y z
N VAL A 1 -5.59 3.40 2.82
CA VAL A 1 -4.55 2.55 3.46
C VAL A 1 -3.44 3.38 4.07
N GLU A 2 -2.85 4.33 3.34
CA GLU A 2 -1.70 5.13 3.81
C GLU A 2 -1.87 5.83 5.16
N SER A 3 -3.01 6.47 5.42
CA SER A 3 -3.24 7.12 6.73
C SER A 3 -3.15 6.13 7.89
N ARG A 4 -3.65 4.91 7.71
CA ARG A 4 -3.57 3.84 8.72
C ARG A 4 -2.13 3.33 8.86
N ALA A 5 -1.44 3.13 7.73
CA ALA A 5 -0.05 2.70 7.72
C ALA A 5 0.85 3.69 8.48
N ARG A 6 0.74 5.00 8.19
CA ARG A 6 1.50 6.04 8.90
C ARG A 6 1.20 6.07 10.40
N LYS A 7 -0.08 5.94 10.79
CA LYS A 7 -0.48 5.85 12.22
C LYS A 7 0.07 4.61 12.92
N ALA A 8 0.32 3.53 12.19
CA ALA A 8 0.92 2.30 12.69
C ALA A 8 2.46 2.32 12.70
N GLY A 9 3.09 3.43 12.32
CA GLY A 9 4.55 3.54 12.22
C GLY A 9 5.15 2.92 10.95
N ALA A 10 4.32 2.46 10.02
CA ALA A 10 4.80 1.91 8.76
C ALA A 10 5.25 3.01 7.78
N ALA A 11 6.31 2.74 7.03
CA ALA A 11 6.78 3.59 5.94
C ALA A 11 6.02 3.29 4.64
N ILE A 12 5.72 4.33 3.87
CA ILE A 12 5.18 4.18 2.50
C ILE A 12 6.36 4.08 1.55
N LEU A 13 6.58 2.90 0.98
CA LEU A 13 7.65 2.65 0.01
C LEU A 13 7.22 3.01 -1.41
N GLN A 14 5.98 2.67 -1.77
CA GLN A 14 5.34 3.13 -3.00
C GLN A 14 3.97 3.70 -2.65
N PRO A 15 3.69 4.97 -2.99
CA PRO A 15 2.39 5.58 -2.78
C PRO A 15 1.27 4.82 -3.49
N THR A 16 0.04 5.04 -3.02
CA THR A 16 -1.15 4.48 -3.62
C THR A 16 -1.24 4.89 -5.10
N ALA A 17 -1.29 3.92 -6.00
CA ALA A 17 -1.37 4.16 -7.43
C ALA A 17 -2.20 3.09 -8.14
N ASP A 18 -2.86 3.50 -9.22
CA ASP A 18 -3.54 2.59 -10.14
C ASP A 18 -2.50 1.89 -11.02
N LYS A 19 -2.61 0.57 -11.11
CA LYS A 19 -1.72 -0.28 -11.88
C LYS A 19 -2.41 -0.69 -13.18
N SER A 20 -1.61 -0.92 -14.22
CA SER A 20 -2.11 -1.28 -15.57
C SER A 20 -2.92 -2.58 -15.61
N HIS A 21 -2.75 -3.45 -14.61
CA HIS A 21 -3.52 -4.70 -14.46
C HIS A 21 -4.81 -4.53 -13.63
N GLY A 22 -5.30 -3.30 -13.46
CA GLY A 22 -6.65 -3.04 -12.92
C GLY A 22 -6.74 -3.05 -11.39
N TRP A 23 -5.64 -2.82 -10.68
CA TRP A 23 -5.61 -2.76 -9.22
C TRP A 23 -5.12 -1.39 -8.74
N ARG A 24 -5.67 -0.92 -7.63
CA ARG A 24 -5.15 0.23 -6.89
C ARG A 24 -4.36 -0.30 -5.71
N GLU A 25 -3.07 -0.03 -5.68
CA GLU A 25 -2.14 -0.65 -4.74
C GLU A 25 -1.26 0.37 -4.03
N VAL A 26 -0.82 0.03 -2.83
CA VAL A 26 0.21 0.74 -2.06
C VAL A 26 1.22 -0.28 -1.53
N MET A 27 2.50 0.10 -1.50
CA MET A 27 3.56 -0.72 -0.89
C MET A 27 4.03 -0.06 0.41
N VAL A 28 4.01 -0.81 1.50
CA VAL A 28 4.40 -0.33 2.82
C VAL A 28 5.43 -1.24 3.47
N GLN A 29 6.25 -0.68 4.35
CA GLN A 29 7.15 -1.41 5.22
C GLN A 29 6.74 -1.20 6.67
N ASP A 30 6.53 -2.28 7.42
CA ASP A 30 6.25 -2.18 8.86
C ASP A 30 7.51 -1.89 9.69
N PRO A 31 7.40 -1.56 10.98
CA PRO A 31 8.55 -1.27 11.83
C PRO A 31 9.54 -2.43 11.99
N ASP A 32 9.10 -3.67 11.78
CA ASP A 32 9.94 -4.87 11.85
C ASP A 32 10.70 -5.12 10.52
N GLY A 33 10.40 -4.32 9.49
CA GLY A 33 11.09 -4.31 8.21
C GLY A 33 10.42 -5.14 7.11
N TYR A 34 9.26 -5.76 7.36
CA TYR A 34 8.56 -6.54 6.33
C TYR A 34 7.83 -5.64 5.35
N VAL A 35 7.82 -6.06 4.09
CA VAL A 35 7.21 -5.32 2.99
C VAL A 35 5.92 -5.97 2.54
N TRP A 36 4.88 -5.15 2.41
CA TRP A 36 3.53 -5.56 2.06
C TRP A 36 3.02 -4.75 0.86
N ALA A 37 2.46 -5.44 -0.13
CA ALA A 37 1.69 -4.83 -1.20
C ALA A 37 0.20 -5.03 -0.91
N LEU A 38 -0.52 -3.93 -0.67
CA LEU A 38 -1.95 -3.97 -0.35
C LEU A 38 -2.74 -3.34 -1.50
N GLY A 39 -3.75 -4.04 -2.00
CA GLY A 39 -4.50 -3.60 -3.17
C GLY A 39 -5.97 -3.96 -3.16
N VAL A 40 -6.72 -3.25 -4.00
CA VAL A 40 -8.12 -3.55 -4.35
C VAL A 40 -8.30 -3.45 -5.87
N THR A 41 -9.23 -4.21 -6.44
CA THR A 41 -9.56 -4.11 -7.87
C THR A 41 -10.26 -2.78 -8.18
N ILE A 42 -9.98 -2.22 -9.36
CA ILE A 42 -10.60 -0.99 -9.86
C ILE A 42 -11.51 -1.40 -11.02
N GLY A 43 -12.81 -1.53 -10.75
CA GLY A 43 -13.81 -1.90 -11.77
C GLY A 43 -14.66 -3.11 -11.40
N GLY A 44 -15.17 -3.12 -10.15
CA GLY A 44 -16.13 -4.14 -9.70
C GLY A 44 -17.36 -4.24 -10.58
#